data_AF-A0A8G1EAP2-F1
#
_entry.id   AF-A0A8G1EAP2-F1
#
_cell.length_a   1.000
_cell.length_b   1.000
_cell.length_c   1.000
_cell.angle_alpha   90.00
_cell.angle_beta   90.00
_cell.angle_gamma   90.00
#
_symmetry.space_group_name_H-M   'P 1'
#
loop_
_entity.id
_entity.type
_entity.pdbx_description
1 polymer ?
#
loop_
_entity_poly.entity_id
_entity_poly.type
_entity_poly.pdbx_seq_one_letter_code
_entity_poly.pdbx_strand_id
1 'polypeptide(L)'
;MLGLFSRRPRPDAEAVSRLKGWVADLMSLGDKDHIALAELACHEPGCPDLETVVTVTLADRRRFVLRFPTAVAEVTEAQVQSLRSSVPGP
;
A
#
# COMPACT_ATOMS: atom_id res chain seq x y z
N MET A 1 15.58 25.61 -20.94
CA MET A 1 14.55 26.37 -20.18
C MET A 1 14.06 25.50 -19.04
N LEU A 2 14.06 26.11 -17.86
CA LEU A 2 13.42 25.78 -16.57
C LEU A 2 12.80 24.38 -16.36
N GLY A 3 13.24 23.77 -15.27
CA GLY A 3 12.75 22.49 -14.76
C GLY A 3 11.28 22.50 -14.38
N LEU A 4 10.68 21.32 -14.47
CA LEU A 4 9.49 20.98 -13.72
C LEU A 4 9.64 19.51 -13.31
N PHE A 5 10.33 19.29 -12.19
CA PHE A 5 10.02 18.14 -11.37
C PHE A 5 8.56 18.30 -10.99
N SER A 6 7.65 17.78 -11.81
CA SER A 6 6.23 17.68 -11.47
C SER A 6 6.18 16.84 -10.21
N ARG A 7 6.17 17.50 -9.05
CA ARG A 7 5.95 16.83 -7.77
C ARG A 7 4.60 16.18 -7.91
N ARG A 8 4.61 14.87 -8.12
CA ARG A 8 3.38 14.08 -8.23
C ARG A 8 2.53 14.42 -7.00
N PRO A 9 1.21 14.61 -7.17
CA PRO A 9 0.32 14.86 -6.05
C PRO A 9 0.59 13.84 -4.96
N ARG A 10 0.71 14.33 -3.72
CA ARG A 10 0.91 13.45 -2.57
C ARG A 10 -0.32 12.53 -2.49
N PRO A 11 -0.15 11.23 -2.19
CA PRO A 11 -1.30 10.33 -2.04
C PRO A 11 -2.29 10.91 -1.05
N ASP A 12 -3.58 10.76 -1.33
CA ASP A 12 -4.66 11.23 -0.45
C ASP A 12 -4.47 10.66 0.96
N ALA A 13 -4.35 11.55 1.95
CA ALA A 13 -4.09 11.17 3.33
C ALA A 13 -5.22 10.32 3.91
N GLU A 14 -6.47 10.53 3.49
CA GLU A 14 -7.61 9.73 3.93
C GLU A 14 -7.51 8.31 3.37
N ALA A 15 -7.26 8.16 2.07
CA ALA A 15 -7.05 6.87 1.42
C ALA A 15 -5.87 6.10 2.04
N VAL A 16 -4.77 6.78 2.32
CA VAL A 16 -3.59 6.19 3.00
C VAL A 16 -3.96 5.71 4.40
N SER A 17 -4.66 6.52 5.19
CA SER A 17 -5.07 6.16 6.56
C SER A 17 -6.02 4.96 6.54
N ARG A 18 -7.00 4.95 5.64
CA ARG A 18 -7.96 3.86 5.46
C ARG A 18 -7.26 2.55 5.11
N LEU A 19 -6.35 2.56 4.14
CA LEU A 19 -5.61 1.36 3.76
C LEU A 19 -4.69 0.84 4.87
N LYS A 20 -4.05 1.74 5.64
CA LYS A 20 -3.29 1.34 6.83
C LYS A 20 -4.18 0.63 7.86
N GLY A 21 -5.39 1.13 8.11
CA GLY A 21 -6.36 0.50 9.00
C GLY A 21 -6.69 -0.93 8.58
N TRP A 22 -7.12 -1.11 7.33
CA TRP A 22 -7.45 -2.45 6.82
C TRP A 22 -6.28 -3.43 6.88
N VAL A 23 -5.06 -2.98 6.58
CA VAL A 23 -3.86 -3.84 6.66
C VAL A 23 -3.49 -4.18 8.11
N ALA A 24 -3.62 -3.22 9.02
CA ALA A 24 -3.43 -3.45 10.45
C ALA A 24 -4.41 -4.49 10.98
N ASP A 25 -5.68 -4.38 10.61
CA ASP A 25 -6.73 -5.32 11.00
C ASP A 25 -6.52 -6.72 10.38
N LEU A 26 -6.16 -6.79 9.09
CA LEU A 26 -5.89 -8.04 8.39
C LEU A 26 -4.80 -8.86 9.08
N MET A 27 -3.72 -8.19 9.50
CA MET A 27 -2.52 -8.83 10.06
C MET A 27 -2.44 -8.77 11.59
N SER A 28 -3.44 -8.20 12.27
CA SER A 28 -3.47 -8.00 13.72
C SER A 28 -2.21 -7.28 14.25
N LEU A 29 -1.82 -6.19 13.59
CA LEU A 29 -0.59 -5.45 13.89
C LEU A 29 -0.68 -4.69 15.22
N GLY A 30 0.42 -4.68 15.98
CA GLY A 30 0.57 -3.92 17.21
C GLY A 30 1.42 -2.66 17.06
N ASP A 31 1.58 -1.90 18.14
CA ASP A 31 2.25 -0.58 18.15
C ASP A 31 3.71 -0.57 17.70
N LYS A 32 4.38 -1.74 17.75
CA LYS A 32 5.78 -1.90 17.34
C LYS A 32 5.93 -2.28 15.86
N ASP A 33 4.83 -2.61 15.20
CA ASP A 33 4.82 -2.93 13.79
C ASP A 33 4.72 -1.64 12.97
N HIS A 34 5.28 -1.67 11.77
CA HIS A 34 5.36 -0.49 10.91
C HIS A 34 4.79 -0.75 9.52
N ILE A 35 3.87 0.13 9.09
CA ILE A 35 3.30 0.13 7.75
C ILE A 35 3.83 1.32 6.94
N ALA A 36 4.52 1.03 5.84
CA ALA A 36 4.90 2.01 4.82
C ALA A 36 4.07 1.80 3.55
N LEU A 37 3.64 2.88 2.92
CA LEU A 37 2.93 2.87 1.63
C LEU A 37 3.68 3.70 0.59
N ALA A 38 3.68 3.21 -0.65
CA ALA A 38 4.17 3.92 -1.80
C ALA A 38 3.28 3.65 -3.01
N GLU A 39 3.02 4.67 -3.82
CA GLU A 39 2.44 4.52 -5.16
C GLU A 39 3.56 4.57 -6.20
N LEU A 40 3.64 3.52 -7.02
CA LEU A 40 4.64 3.36 -8.07
C LEU A 40 3.96 3.56 -9.43
N ALA A 41 4.65 4.18 -10.39
CA ALA A 41 4.10 4.27 -11.74
C ALA A 41 4.18 2.92 -12.46
N CYS A 42 3.04 2.47 -13.00
CA CYS A 42 3.01 1.38 -13.95
C CYS A 42 3.25 1.95 -15.35
N HIS A 43 4.26 1.44 -16.06
CA HIS A 43 4.66 1.97 -17.39
C HIS A 43 4.17 1.08 -18.54
N GLU A 44 3.21 0.19 -18.27
CA GLU A 44 2.70 -0.79 -19.24
C GLU A 44 1.45 -0.27 -19.95
N PRO A 45 1.29 -0.50 -21.27
CA PRO A 45 0.08 -0.13 -22.00
C PRO A 45 -1.16 -0.80 -21.41
N GLY A 46 -2.14 0.00 -20.96
CA GLY A 46 -3.40 -0.49 -20.37
C GLY A 46 -3.38 -0.71 -18.86
N CYS A 47 -2.26 -0.43 -18.19
CA CYS A 47 -2.18 -0.44 -16.74
C CYS A 47 -2.77 0.86 -16.17
N PRO A 48 -3.48 0.85 -15.03
CA PRO A 48 -3.70 2.08 -14.28
C PRO A 48 -2.33 2.69 -13.99
N ASP A 49 -2.21 4.01 -14.16
CA ASP A 49 -0.92 4.72 -14.11
C ASP A 49 -0.13 4.45 -12.81
N LEU A 50 -0.79 3.93 -11.77
CA LEU A 50 -0.26 3.70 -10.43
C LEU A 50 -0.55 2.30 -9.89
N GLU A 51 0.44 1.76 -9.17
CA GLU A 51 0.36 0.57 -8.33
C GLU A 51 0.64 0.95 -6.87
N THR A 52 -0.18 0.48 -5.95
CA THR A 52 0.02 0.69 -4.51
C THR A 52 0.82 -0.47 -3.92
N VAL A 53 1.96 -0.15 -3.32
CA VAL A 53 2.81 -1.10 -2.59
C VAL A 53 2.76 -0.78 -1.11
N VAL A 54 2.36 -1.77 -0.31
CA VAL A 54 2.36 -1.70 1.15
C VAL A 54 3.47 -2.59 1.69
N THR A 55 4.40 -2.01 2.42
CA THR A 55 5.40 -2.76 3.20
C THR A 55 4.96 -2.81 4.66
N VAL A 56 4.82 -4.01 5.19
CA VAL A 56 4.64 -4.26 6.63
C VAL A 56 5.95 -4.79 7.20
N THR A 57 6.43 -4.19 8.28
CA THR A 57 7.58 -4.67 9.05
C THR A 57 7.10 -4.99 10.45
N LEU A 58 7.17 -6.26 10.84
CA LEU A 58 6.80 -6.69 12.18
C LEU A 58 7.90 -6.37 13.19
N ALA A 59 7.54 -6.34 14.47
CA ALA A 59 8.45 -6.12 15.59
C ALA A 59 9.61 -7.13 15.60
N ASP A 60 9.38 -8.36 15.14
CA ASP A 60 10.38 -9.42 15.00
C ASP A 60 11.26 -9.31 13.74
N ARG A 61 11.15 -8.19 13.01
CA ARG A 61 11.89 -7.87 11.78
C ARG A 61 11.46 -8.62 10.53
N ARG A 62 10.45 -9.49 10.58
CA ARG A 62 9.84 -10.04 9.35
C ARG A 62 9.23 -8.92 8.52
N ARG A 63 9.35 -9.03 7.21
CA ARG A 63 8.88 -8.03 6.24
C ARG A 63 7.96 -8.67 5.23
N PHE A 64 6.81 -8.04 5.00
CA PHE A 64 5.81 -8.45 4.02
C PHE A 64 5.56 -7.30 3.04
N VAL A 65 5.36 -7.66 1.77
CA VAL A 65 5.06 -6.69 0.72
C VAL A 65 3.75 -7.10 0.08
N LEU A 66 2.73 -6.25 0.24
CA LEU A 66 1.44 -6.38 -0.40
C LEU A 66 1.40 -5.43 -1.59
N ARG A 67 0.86 -5.90 -2.71
CA ARG A 67 0.82 -5.14 -3.96
C ARG A 67 -0.62 -5.09 -4.47
N PHE A 68 -1.06 -3.90 -4.83
CA PHE A 68 -2.37 -3.65 -5.41
C PHE A 68 -2.14 -2.95 -6.75
N PRO A 69 -2.62 -3.52 -7.87
CA PRO A 69 -2.41 -2.96 -9.22
C PRO A 69 -3.35 -1.78 -9.48
N THR A 70 -3.51 -0.87 -8.52
CA THR A 70 -4.35 0.33 -8.57
C THR A 70 -3.75 1.43 -7.69
N ALA A 71 -4.18 2.67 -7.89
CA ALA A 71 -3.87 3.77 -6.98
C ALA A 71 -4.46 3.53 -5.57
N VAL A 72 -3.90 4.19 -4.56
CA VAL A 72 -4.28 3.98 -3.14
C VAL A 72 -5.75 4.33 -2.90
N ALA A 73 -6.26 5.33 -3.62
CA ALA A 73 -7.64 5.78 -3.56
C ALA A 73 -8.63 4.71 -4.05
N GLU A 74 -8.19 3.86 -4.97
CA GLU A 74 -8.99 2.81 -5.61
C GLU A 74 -8.88 1.46 -4.90
N VAL A 75 -7.93 1.31 -3.96
CA VAL A 75 -7.83 0.09 -3.16
C VAL A 75 -9.09 -0.05 -2.29
N THR A 76 -9.68 -1.23 -2.35
CA THR A 76 -10.88 -1.62 -1.59
C THR A 76 -10.54 -2.59 -0.46
N GLU A 77 -11.39 -2.62 0.57
CA GLU A 77 -11.25 -3.57 1.67
C GLU A 77 -11.31 -5.03 1.18
N ALA A 78 -12.16 -5.34 0.21
CA ALA A 78 -12.27 -6.67 -0.37
C ALA A 78 -10.95 -7.14 -1.00
N GLN A 79 -10.22 -6.25 -1.69
CA GLN A 79 -8.89 -6.56 -2.21
C GLN A 79 -7.91 -6.84 -1.07
N VAL A 80 -7.91 -6.05 0.00
CA VAL A 80 -7.07 -6.29 1.18
C VAL A 80 -7.37 -7.66 1.79
N GLN A 81 -8.64 -7.99 2.01
CA GLN A 81 -9.05 -9.28 2.58
C GLN A 81 -8.68 -10.47 1.69
N SER A 82 -8.67 -10.28 0.36
CA SER A 82 -8.26 -11.33 -0.58
C SER A 82 -6.79 -11.77 -0.39
N LEU A 83 -5.94 -10.89 0.16
CA LEU A 83 -4.54 -11.17 0.44
C LEU A 83 -4.31 -11.97 1.74
N ARG A 84 -5.37 -12.37 2.47
CA ARG A 84 -5.27 -13.16 3.71
C ARG A 84 -4.43 -14.42 3.57
N SER A 85 -4.45 -15.08 2.41
CA SER A 85 -3.64 -16.27 2.14
C SER A 85 -2.15 -15.99 1.93
N SER A 86 -1.79 -14.73 1.66
CA SER A 86 -0.42 -14.27 1.36
C SER A 86 0.28 -13.65 2.57
N VAL A 87 -0.44 -13.44 3.67
CA VAL A 87 0.11 -12.97 4.95
C VAL A 87 0.28 -14.16 5.91
N PRO A 88 1.28 -14.13 6.82
CA PRO A 88 1.38 -15.13 7.87
C PRO A 88 0.10 -15.14 8.70
N GLY A 89 -0.28 -16.33 9.17
CA GLY A 89 -1.23 -16.42 10.27
C GLY A 89 -0.71 -15.67 11.50
N PRO A 90 -1.62 -15.25 12.39
CA PRO A 90 -1.25 -14.66 13.68
C PRO A 90 -0.34 -15.56 14.50
#